data_AF-A0A927WUU4-F1
#
_entry.id   AF-A0A927WUU4-F1
#
_cell.length_a   1.000
_cell.length_b   1.000
_cell.length_c   1.000
_cell.angle_alpha   90.00
_cell.angle_beta   90.00
_cell.angle_gamma   90.00
#
_symmetry.space_group_name_H-M   'P 1'
#
loop_
_entity.id
_entity.type
_entity.pdbx_description
1 polymer ?
#
loop_
_entity_poly.entity_id
_entity_poly.type
_entity_poly.pdbx_seq_one_letter_code
_entity_poly.pdbx_strand_id
1 'polypeptide(L)'
;MKLFIELILFLGLFTLMVRIAAGDNGINALYFYPKEFRETAYRRGLADRENVRRERRSFLIFFSLVLLAALLISIHLNKPENFMQAYLQSLLFLEIMNRYDGIVIDRIWVSSSRLWVIKGMEDIAYVKSWKQILKERIKLSVIWLVLAAVVAGCVMLTGGIK
;
A
#
# COMPACT_ATOMS: atom_id res chain seq x y z
N MET A 1 -19.16 -12.45 -8.64
CA MET A 1 -18.99 -11.20 -9.41
C MET A 1 -18.79 -9.97 -8.52
N LYS A 2 -19.64 -9.73 -7.51
CA LYS A 2 -19.56 -8.56 -6.61
C LYS A 2 -18.18 -8.35 -5.95
N LEU A 3 -17.64 -9.38 -5.30
CA LEU A 3 -16.34 -9.30 -4.60
C LEU A 3 -15.17 -8.93 -5.54
N PHE A 4 -15.21 -9.41 -6.78
CA PHE A 4 -14.18 -9.11 -7.78
C PHE A 4 -14.20 -7.63 -8.19
N ILE A 5 -15.41 -7.05 -8.35
CA ILE A 5 -15.58 -5.62 -8.64
C ILE A 5 -15.05 -4.79 -7.45
N GLU A 6 -15.40 -5.16 -6.22
CA GLU A 6 -14.90 -4.47 -5.02
C GLU A 6 -13.38 -4.51 -4.91
N LEU A 7 -12.74 -5.64 -5.23
CA LEU A 7 -11.29 -5.76 -5.28
C LEU A 7 -10.67 -4.84 -6.35
N ILE A 8 -11.25 -4.78 -7.54
CA ILE A 8 -10.79 -3.87 -8.60
C ILE A 8 -10.90 -2.41 -8.14
N LEU A 9 -12.04 -2.03 -7.55
CA LEU A 9 -12.24 -0.68 -7.02
C LEU A 9 -11.25 -0.36 -5.90
N PHE A 10 -11.00 -1.31 -5.01
CA PHE A 10 -10.04 -1.19 -3.92
C PHE A 10 -8.61 -0.98 -4.43
N LEU A 11 -8.19 -1.77 -5.42
CA LEU A 11 -6.88 -1.60 -6.07
C LEU A 11 -6.80 -0.30 -6.88
N GLY A 12 -7.89 0.09 -7.55
CA GLY A 12 -7.98 1.37 -8.24
C GLY A 12 -7.82 2.56 -7.28
N LEU A 13 -8.49 2.51 -6.12
CA LEU A 13 -8.35 3.49 -5.05
C LEU A 13 -6.91 3.53 -4.53
N PHE A 14 -6.30 2.38 -4.26
CA PHE A 14 -4.89 2.27 -3.86
C PHE A 14 -3.98 2.98 -4.87
N THR A 15 -4.09 2.63 -6.15
CA THR A 15 -3.26 3.21 -7.23
C THR A 15 -3.47 4.70 -7.39
N LEU A 16 -4.72 5.17 -7.31
CA LEU A 16 -5.05 6.59 -7.38
C LEU A 16 -4.38 7.38 -6.24
N MET A 17 -4.44 6.87 -5.01
CA MET A 17 -3.80 7.52 -3.87
C MET A 17 -2.27 7.59 -4.03
N VAL A 18 -1.63 6.51 -4.50
CA VAL A 18 -0.20 6.51 -4.80
C VAL A 18 0.13 7.51 -5.91
N ARG A 19 -0.70 7.59 -6.96
CA ARG A 19 -0.55 8.54 -8.07
C ARG A 19 -0.68 10.00 -7.62
N ILE A 20 -1.64 10.30 -6.77
CA ILE A 20 -1.85 11.64 -6.20
C ILE A 20 -0.66 12.02 -5.33
N ALA A 21 -0.17 11.10 -4.50
CA ALA A 21 0.98 11.36 -3.64
C ALA A 21 2.29 11.60 -4.41
N ALA A 22 2.49 10.88 -5.52
CA ALA A 22 3.62 11.15 -6.40
C ALA A 22 3.49 12.50 -7.14
N GLY A 23 2.28 13.03 -7.33
CA GLY A 23 2.05 14.28 -8.06
C GLY A 23 2.70 14.22 -9.45
N ASP A 24 3.39 15.28 -9.86
CA ASP A 24 4.06 15.31 -11.18
C ASP A 24 5.54 14.89 -11.12
N ASN A 25 6.06 14.58 -9.93
CA ASN A 25 7.47 14.28 -9.75
C ASN A 25 7.70 13.29 -8.59
N GLY A 26 8.43 12.21 -8.86
CA GLY A 26 8.77 11.16 -7.90
C GLY A 26 9.44 11.64 -6.61
N ILE A 27 9.98 12.86 -6.59
CA ILE A 27 10.51 13.49 -5.37
C ILE A 27 9.45 13.66 -4.27
N ASN A 28 8.18 13.91 -4.62
CA ASN A 28 7.09 14.01 -3.65
C ASN A 28 6.81 12.65 -2.97
N ALA A 29 7.13 11.59 -3.70
CA ALA A 29 7.01 10.21 -3.28
C ALA A 29 8.37 9.61 -2.85
N LEU A 30 9.36 10.45 -2.49
CA LEU A 30 10.72 10.01 -2.15
C LEU A 30 10.72 8.94 -1.04
N TYR A 31 9.73 8.96 -0.14
CA TYR A 31 9.61 7.97 0.92
C TYR A 31 9.35 6.52 0.45
N PHE A 32 8.88 6.30 -0.79
CA PHE A 32 8.75 4.98 -1.41
C PHE A 32 10.07 4.41 -1.92
N TYR A 33 11.10 5.25 -2.09
CA TYR A 33 12.39 4.82 -2.63
C TYR A 33 13.21 4.03 -1.60
N PRO A 34 14.13 3.15 -2.06
CA PRO A 34 15.06 2.45 -1.20
C PRO A 34 15.86 3.40 -0.30
N LYS A 35 16.26 2.92 0.89
CA LYS A 35 16.94 3.75 1.89
C LYS A 35 18.20 4.44 1.30
N GLU A 36 19.01 3.71 0.55
CA GLU A 36 20.25 4.23 -0.07
C GLU A 36 19.99 5.38 -1.05
N PHE A 37 18.91 5.27 -1.83
CA PHE A 37 18.47 6.33 -2.74
C PHE A 37 18.04 7.57 -1.96
N ARG A 38 17.22 7.41 -0.91
CA ARG A 38 16.78 8.53 -0.06
C ARG A 38 17.94 9.25 0.63
N GLU A 39 18.90 8.51 1.19
CA GLU A 39 20.07 9.12 1.83
C GLU A 39 20.90 9.93 0.82
N THR A 40 20.96 9.49 -0.43
CA THR A 40 21.67 10.24 -1.47
C THR A 40 20.91 11.49 -1.89
N ALA A 41 19.57 11.45 -1.96
CA ALA A 41 18.75 12.64 -2.17
C ALA A 41 18.99 13.68 -1.07
N TYR A 42 19.05 13.25 0.19
CA TYR A 42 19.33 14.15 1.32
C TYR A 42 20.74 14.74 1.24
N ARG A 43 21.76 13.93 0.92
CA ARG A 43 23.15 14.41 0.75
C ARG A 43 23.29 15.42 -0.40
N ARG A 44 22.51 15.25 -1.48
CA ARG A 44 22.49 16.17 -2.63
C ARG A 44 21.62 17.42 -2.38
N GLY A 45 21.01 17.55 -1.21
CA GLY A 45 20.16 18.70 -0.86
C GLY A 45 18.83 18.74 -1.63
N LEU A 46 18.41 17.63 -2.23
CA LEU A 46 17.19 17.56 -3.03
C LEU A 46 15.92 17.50 -2.17
N ALA A 47 16.04 16.99 -0.94
CA ALA A 47 14.93 16.90 0.00
C ALA A 47 15.43 17.03 1.44
N ASP A 48 14.54 17.46 2.34
CA ASP A 48 14.80 17.49 3.78
C ASP A 48 14.29 16.21 4.46
N ARG A 49 15.10 15.65 5.36
CA ARG A 49 14.81 14.37 6.01
C ARG A 49 13.62 14.45 6.95
N GLU A 50 13.51 15.54 7.71
CA GLU A 50 12.41 15.73 8.66
C GLU A 50 11.10 16.01 7.93
N ASN A 51 11.13 16.85 6.88
CA ASN A 51 9.95 17.12 6.07
C ASN A 51 9.43 15.86 5.38
N VAL A 52 10.30 15.09 4.70
CA VAL A 52 9.90 13.83 4.03
C VAL A 52 9.38 12.81 5.04
N ARG A 53 9.96 12.75 6.25
CA ARG A 53 9.47 11.85 7.31
C ARG A 53 8.08 12.25 7.79
N ARG A 54 7.82 13.55 7.94
CA ARG A 54 6.52 14.09 8.35
C ARG A 54 5.46 13.84 7.28
N GLU A 55 5.75 14.18 6.03
CA GLU A 55 4.86 13.93 4.89
C GLU A 55 4.54 12.45 4.73
N ARG A 56 5.56 11.59 4.78
CA ARG A 56 5.37 10.14 4.77
C ARG A 56 4.43 9.69 5.87
N ARG A 57 4.63 10.15 7.11
CA ARG A 57 3.79 9.73 8.24
C ARG A 57 2.34 10.16 8.03
N SER A 58 2.12 11.42 7.65
CA SER A 58 0.77 11.94 7.38
C SER A 58 0.09 11.17 6.25
N PHE A 59 0.81 10.94 5.14
CA PHE A 59 0.31 10.16 4.02
C PHE A 59 -0.03 8.73 4.44
N LEU A 60 0.87 8.02 5.13
CA LEU A 60 0.63 6.64 5.54
C LEU A 60 -0.57 6.52 6.50
N ILE A 61 -0.73 7.45 7.44
CA ILE A 61 -1.90 7.46 8.35
C ILE A 61 -3.18 7.64 7.53
N PHE A 62 -3.24 8.69 6.70
CA PHE A 62 -4.40 8.96 5.87
C PHE A 62 -4.73 7.79 4.93
N PHE A 63 -3.70 7.27 4.26
CA PHE A 63 -3.79 6.13 3.36
C PHE A 63 -4.33 4.87 4.05
N SER A 64 -3.77 4.52 5.20
CA SER A 64 -4.23 3.38 5.98
C SER A 64 -5.68 3.55 6.47
N LEU A 65 -6.08 4.75 6.89
CA LEU A 65 -7.47 5.01 7.32
C LEU A 65 -8.46 4.85 6.16
N VAL A 66 -8.15 5.39 4.98
CA VAL A 66 -9.02 5.29 3.79
C VAL A 66 -9.16 3.84 3.34
N LEU A 67 -8.06 3.09 3.27
CA LEU A 67 -8.11 1.67 2.88
C LEU A 67 -8.82 0.80 3.93
N LEU A 68 -8.62 1.09 5.22
CA LEU A 68 -9.36 0.40 6.28
C LEU A 68 -10.87 0.68 6.17
N ALA A 69 -11.27 1.93 5.94
CA ALA A 69 -12.67 2.29 5.74
C ALA A 69 -13.26 1.57 4.52
N ALA A 70 -12.55 1.55 3.39
CA ALA A 70 -12.98 0.84 2.19
C ALA A 70 -13.16 -0.68 2.43
N LEU A 71 -12.25 -1.29 3.18
CA LEU A 71 -12.37 -2.69 3.59
C LEU A 71 -13.61 -2.93 4.47
N LEU A 72 -13.81 -2.11 5.50
CA LEU A 72 -14.98 -2.22 6.39
C LEU A 72 -16.30 -2.03 5.65
N ILE A 73 -16.36 -1.09 4.71
CA ILE A 73 -17.52 -0.88 3.83
C ILE A 73 -17.77 -2.14 3.00
N SER A 74 -16.75 -2.72 2.38
CA SER A 74 -16.89 -3.97 1.60
C SER A 74 -17.42 -5.13 2.48
N ILE A 75 -16.90 -5.29 3.71
CA ILE A 75 -17.39 -6.30 4.64
C ILE A 75 -18.86 -6.06 4.99
N HIS A 76 -19.22 -4.83 5.33
CA HIS A 76 -20.60 -4.46 5.65
C HIS A 76 -21.56 -4.71 4.48
N LEU A 77 -21.15 -4.39 3.25
CA LEU A 77 -21.94 -4.63 2.05
C LEU A 77 -22.12 -6.11 1.75
N ASN A 78 -21.12 -6.95 2.06
CA ASN A 78 -21.16 -8.40 1.82
C ASN A 78 -21.84 -9.20 2.93
N LYS A 79 -22.03 -8.60 4.11
CA LYS A 79 -22.81 -9.17 5.23
C LYS A 79 -22.38 -10.62 5.55
N PRO A 80 -21.13 -10.84 5.99
CA PRO A 80 -20.66 -12.18 6.34
C PRO A 80 -21.53 -12.78 7.45
N GLU A 81 -21.78 -14.09 7.35
CA GLU A 81 -22.61 -14.84 8.31
C GLU A 81 -21.83 -15.34 9.52
N ASN A 82 -20.49 -15.34 9.44
CA ASN A 82 -19.64 -15.76 10.54
C ASN A 82 -18.27 -15.10 10.50
N PHE A 83 -17.55 -15.24 11.61
CA PHE A 83 -16.19 -14.73 11.76
C PHE A 83 -15.27 -15.16 10.62
N MET A 84 -15.35 -16.43 10.20
CA MET A 84 -14.47 -16.99 9.18
C MET A 84 -14.68 -16.31 7.82
N GLN A 85 -15.92 -16.02 7.44
CA GLN A 85 -16.21 -15.27 6.21
C GLN A 85 -15.62 -13.85 6.28
N ALA A 86 -15.82 -13.14 7.40
CA ALA A 86 -15.25 -11.79 7.60
C ALA A 86 -13.70 -11.81 7.60
N TYR A 87 -13.11 -12.84 8.20
CA TYR A 87 -11.67 -13.07 8.25
C TYR A 87 -11.08 -13.32 6.86
N LEU A 88 -11.64 -14.28 6.12
CA LEU A 88 -11.17 -14.61 4.79
C LEU A 88 -11.33 -13.45 3.81
N GLN A 89 -12.43 -12.70 3.91
CA GLN A 89 -12.61 -11.48 3.12
C GLN A 89 -11.54 -10.43 3.47
N SER A 90 -11.29 -10.17 4.76
CA SER A 90 -10.25 -9.24 5.21
C SER A 90 -8.86 -9.65 4.72
N LEU A 91 -8.53 -10.93 4.89
CA LEU A 91 -7.26 -11.50 4.45
C LEU A 91 -7.08 -11.39 2.94
N LEU A 92 -8.14 -11.67 2.17
CA LEU A 92 -8.11 -11.57 0.71
C LEU A 92 -7.76 -10.16 0.24
N PHE A 93 -8.41 -9.13 0.79
CA PHE A 93 -8.14 -7.74 0.43
C PHE A 93 -6.70 -7.33 0.80
N LEU A 94 -6.26 -7.67 2.01
CA LEU A 94 -4.91 -7.34 2.49
C LEU A 94 -3.82 -8.04 1.66
N GLU A 95 -3.99 -9.34 1.35
CA GLU A 95 -3.04 -10.10 0.55
C GLU A 95 -3.00 -9.64 -0.90
N ILE A 96 -4.15 -9.45 -1.54
CA ILE A 96 -4.21 -8.97 -2.93
C ILE A 96 -3.53 -7.60 -3.03
N MET A 97 -3.83 -6.69 -2.11
CA MET A 97 -3.16 -5.39 -2.04
C MET A 97 -1.65 -5.54 -1.84
N ASN A 98 -1.20 -6.39 -0.92
CA ASN A 98 0.22 -6.63 -0.64
C ASN A 98 0.97 -7.14 -1.88
N ARG A 99 0.36 -8.08 -2.62
CA ARG A 99 0.93 -8.62 -3.87
C ARG A 99 0.91 -7.59 -4.98
N TYR A 100 -0.19 -6.86 -5.13
CA TYR A 100 -0.35 -5.81 -6.12
C TYR A 100 0.67 -4.69 -5.93
N ASP A 101 0.87 -4.22 -4.71
CA ASP A 101 1.88 -3.20 -4.37
C ASP A 101 3.29 -3.69 -4.75
N GLY A 102 3.67 -4.91 -4.37
CA GLY A 102 4.99 -5.44 -4.71
C GLY A 102 5.24 -5.65 -6.21
N ILE A 103 4.24 -6.13 -6.95
CA ILE A 103 4.41 -6.53 -8.35
C ILE A 103 4.07 -5.38 -9.29
N VAL A 104 2.89 -4.79 -9.14
CA VAL A 104 2.37 -3.80 -10.09
C VAL A 104 2.94 -2.43 -9.79
N ILE A 105 2.93 -2.01 -8.53
CA ILE A 105 3.39 -0.68 -8.15
C ILE A 105 4.91 -0.63 -8.12
N ASP A 106 5.53 -1.34 -7.17
CA ASP A 106 6.97 -1.32 -6.91
C ASP A 106 7.82 -1.80 -8.10
N ARG A 107 7.31 -2.74 -8.90
CA ARG A 107 8.08 -3.33 -9.99
C ARG A 107 7.68 -2.82 -11.36
N ILE A 108 6.44 -3.05 -11.79
CA ILE A 108 6.03 -2.73 -13.17
C ILE A 108 5.93 -1.22 -13.37
N TRP A 109 5.16 -0.53 -12.53
CA TRP A 109 4.88 0.89 -12.72
C TRP A 109 6.11 1.76 -12.44
N VAL A 110 6.80 1.50 -11.32
CA VAL A 110 8.02 2.22 -10.96
C VAL A 110 9.12 2.04 -12.02
N SER A 111 9.29 0.86 -12.62
CA SER A 111 10.32 0.68 -13.66
C SER A 111 9.95 1.25 -15.03
N SER A 112 8.65 1.37 -15.33
CA SER A 112 8.18 1.76 -16.68
C SER A 112 7.88 3.25 -16.82
N SER A 113 7.65 3.97 -15.72
CA SER A 113 7.22 5.36 -15.77
C SER A 113 8.36 6.34 -15.50
N ARG A 114 8.48 7.35 -16.38
CA ARG A 114 9.40 8.49 -16.19
C ARG A 114 9.07 9.34 -14.96
N LEU A 115 7.86 9.19 -14.39
CA LEU A 115 7.43 9.87 -13.17
C LEU A 115 8.42 9.65 -12.01
N TRP A 116 9.02 8.46 -11.95
CA TRP A 116 9.90 8.04 -10.86
C TRP A 116 11.37 8.38 -11.10
N VAL A 117 11.70 9.02 -12.23
CA VAL A 117 13.06 9.49 -12.49
C VAL A 117 13.22 10.88 -11.86
N ILE A 118 14.05 10.98 -10.83
CA ILE A 118 14.36 12.24 -10.18
C ILE A 118 15.56 12.89 -10.87
N LYS A 119 15.37 14.11 -11.36
CA LYS A 119 16.45 14.90 -11.97
C LYS A 119 17.62 15.05 -10.99
N GLY A 120 18.81 14.71 -11.45
CA GLY A 120 20.03 14.75 -10.63
C GLY A 120 20.24 13.52 -9.75
N MET A 121 19.47 12.45 -9.91
CA MET A 121 19.70 11.11 -9.31
C MET A 121 19.53 9.97 -10.34
N GLU A 122 19.72 10.29 -11.63
CA GLU A 122 19.56 9.36 -12.76
C GLU A 122 20.62 8.24 -12.76
N ASP A 123 21.73 8.47 -12.08
CA ASP A 123 22.87 7.56 -11.94
C ASP A 123 22.65 6.42 -10.93
N ILE A 124 21.57 6.47 -10.14
CA ILE A 124 21.33 5.54 -9.03
C ILE A 124 20.11 4.67 -9.31
N ALA A 125 20.30 3.35 -9.26
CA ALA A 125 19.19 2.41 -9.37
C ALA A 125 18.28 2.50 -8.14
N TYR A 126 16.99 2.73 -8.37
CA TYR A 126 15.96 2.75 -7.32
C TYR A 126 14.95 1.60 -7.39
N VAL A 127 14.96 0.83 -8.48
CA VAL A 127 14.03 -0.28 -8.65
C VAL A 127 14.46 -1.45 -7.77
N LYS A 128 13.56 -1.91 -6.90
CA LYS A 128 13.80 -3.07 -6.03
C LYS A 128 13.97 -4.36 -6.85
N SER A 129 14.79 -5.28 -6.34
CA SER A 129 14.92 -6.63 -6.92
C SER A 129 13.73 -7.52 -6.57
N TRP A 130 13.42 -8.49 -7.44
CA TRP A 130 12.35 -9.47 -7.20
C TRP A 130 12.53 -10.25 -5.89
N LYS A 131 13.77 -10.61 -5.54
CA LYS A 131 14.08 -11.32 -4.29
C LYS A 131 13.75 -10.46 -3.06
N GLN A 132 14.09 -9.16 -3.10
CA GLN A 132 13.76 -8.23 -2.01
C GLN A 132 12.25 -8.05 -1.88
N ILE A 133 11.55 -7.80 -3.00
CA ILE A 133 10.09 -7.66 -3.01
C ILE A 133 9.45 -8.91 -2.40
N LEU A 134 9.78 -10.10 -2.91
CA LEU A 134 9.18 -11.35 -2.42
C LEU A 134 9.41 -11.55 -0.91
N LYS A 135 10.63 -11.27 -0.42
CA LYS A 135 10.96 -11.39 1.02
C LYS A 135 10.17 -10.40 1.87
N GLU A 136 10.03 -9.14 1.41
CA GLU A 136 9.23 -8.12 2.10
C GLU A 136 7.74 -8.50 2.12
N ARG A 137 7.21 -8.99 0.99
CA ARG A 137 5.78 -9.36 0.88
C ARG A 137 5.44 -10.57 1.72
N ILE A 138 6.30 -11.59 1.79
CA ILE A 138 6.09 -12.76 2.67
C ILE A 138 6.03 -12.33 4.15
N LYS A 139 6.93 -11.46 4.59
CA LYS A 139 6.91 -10.94 5.98
C LYS A 139 5.62 -10.18 6.28
N LEU A 140 5.18 -9.34 5.35
CA LEU A 140 3.92 -8.61 5.48
C LEU A 140 2.71 -9.55 5.49
N SER A 141 2.73 -10.63 4.70
CA SER A 141 1.64 -11.60 4.69
C SER A 141 1.40 -12.23 6.07
N VAL A 142 2.46 -12.50 6.84
CA VAL A 142 2.32 -13.00 8.21
C VAL A 142 1.62 -11.97 9.11
N ILE A 143 1.90 -10.69 8.93
CA ILE A 143 1.24 -9.60 9.68
C ILE A 143 -0.23 -9.49 9.27
N TRP A 144 -0.55 -9.68 7.98
CA TRP A 144 -1.92 -9.63 7.48
C TRP A 144 -2.81 -10.75 8.01
N LEU A 145 -2.26 -11.93 8.30
CA LEU A 145 -3.00 -12.98 9.01
C LEU A 145 -3.52 -12.50 10.36
N VAL A 146 -2.67 -11.81 11.14
CA VAL A 146 -3.07 -11.28 12.45
C VAL A 146 -4.03 -10.11 12.29
N LEU A 147 -3.74 -9.17 11.39
CA LEU A 147 -4.59 -8.00 11.19
C LEU A 147 -5.99 -8.37 10.67
N ALA A 148 -6.08 -9.34 9.75
CA ALA A 148 -7.36 -9.84 9.26
C ALA A 148 -8.22 -10.42 10.40
N ALA A 149 -7.60 -11.12 11.35
CA ALA A 149 -8.31 -11.65 12.53
C ALA A 149 -8.83 -10.53 13.43
N VAL A 150 -8.02 -9.48 13.63
CA VAL A 150 -8.44 -8.28 14.39
C VAL A 150 -9.62 -7.59 13.70
N VAL A 151 -9.55 -7.35 12.39
CA VAL A 151 -10.64 -6.71 11.62
C VAL A 151 -11.93 -7.55 11.71
N ALA A 152 -11.85 -8.85 11.49
CA ALA A 152 -12.99 -9.75 11.58
C ALA A 152 -13.60 -9.78 13.00
N GLY A 153 -12.75 -9.78 14.03
CA GLY A 153 -13.17 -9.73 15.43
C GLY A 153 -13.91 -8.43 15.74
N CYS A 154 -13.38 -7.29 15.30
CA CYS A 154 -14.05 -5.99 15.46
C CYS A 154 -15.42 -5.98 14.78
N VAL A 155 -15.52 -6.44 13.52
CA VAL A 155 -16.79 -6.52 12.78
C VAL A 155 -17.81 -7.40 13.50
N MET A 156 -17.38 -8.55 14.03
CA MET A 156 -18.23 -9.44 14.80
C MET A 156 -18.80 -8.76 16.05
N LEU A 157 -17.94 -8.08 16.82
CA LEU A 157 -18.32 -7.42 18.07
C LEU A 157 -19.26 -6.23 17.85
N THR A 158 -19.17 -5.55 16.71
CA THR A 158 -20.07 -4.42 16.38
C THR A 158 -21.40 -4.87 15.75
N GLY A 159 -21.73 -6.16 15.76
CA GLY A 159 -22.96 -6.69 15.15
C GLY A 159 -22.96 -6.65 13.62
N GLY A 160 -21.77 -6.59 13.00
CA GLY A 160 -21.59 -6.60 11.55
C GLY A 160 -21.66 -7.99 10.92
N ILE A 161 -21.84 -9.02 11.75
CA ILE A 161 -22.04 -10.42 11.35
C ILE A 161 -23.50 -10.76 11.64
N LYS A 162 -24.18 -11.35 10.65
CA LYS A 162 -25.58 -11.77 10.76
C LYS A 162 -25.71 -13.18 11.30
#